data_AF-K2LGM7-F1
#
_entry.id   AF-K2LGM7-F1
#
_cell.length_a   1.000
_cell.length_b   1.000
_cell.length_c   1.000
_cell.angle_alpha   90.00
_cell.angle_beta   90.00
_cell.angle_gamma   90.00
#
_symmetry.space_group_name_H-M   'P 1'
#
loop_
_entity.id
_entity.type
_entity.pdbx_description
1 polymer ?
#
loop_
_entity_poly.entity_id
_entity_poly.type
_entity_poly.pdbx_seq_one_letter_code
_entity_poly.pdbx_strand_id
1 'polypeptide(L)'
;MKQVPLRARLVIVCAVALSVAGCQTSEPGSATGSIRQIIGTDIIGAHGETIADQNRIDLTVEGPCAARVFSAAECIEHRRSSVRRRAELRAE
;
A
#
# COMPACT_ATOMS: atom_id res chain seq x y z
N MET A 1 34.27 -22.50 -36.65
CA MET A 1 33.59 -21.43 -35.88
C MET A 1 32.85 -20.54 -36.87
N LYS A 2 31.51 -20.54 -36.87
CA LYS A 2 30.73 -19.72 -37.81
C LYS A 2 30.78 -18.25 -37.38
N GLN A 3 31.32 -17.39 -38.24
CA GLN A 3 31.40 -15.95 -38.01
C GLN A 3 29.99 -15.37 -37.90
N VAL A 4 29.69 -14.71 -36.77
CA VAL A 4 28.43 -13.98 -36.60
C VAL A 4 28.54 -12.65 -37.34
N PRO A 5 27.62 -12.31 -38.26
CA PRO A 5 27.70 -11.07 -39.03
C PRO A 5 27.66 -9.85 -38.12
N LEU A 6 28.41 -8.80 -38.50
CA LEU A 6 28.57 -7.56 -37.71
C LEU A 6 27.23 -6.94 -37.27
N ARG A 7 26.20 -7.04 -38.13
CA ARG A 7 24.83 -6.58 -37.84
C ARG A 7 24.16 -7.35 -36.69
N ALA A 8 24.34 -8.67 -36.64
CA ALA A 8 23.78 -9.49 -35.57
C ALA A 8 24.50 -9.22 -34.23
N ARG A 9 25.81 -8.93 -34.25
CA ARG A 9 26.54 -8.50 -33.05
C ARG A 9 26.02 -7.16 -32.50
N LEU A 10 25.75 -6.19 -33.38
CA LEU A 10 25.22 -4.89 -32.98
C LEU A 10 23.85 -5.00 -32.31
N VAL A 11 22.95 -5.80 -32.89
CA VAL A 11 21.60 -6.04 -32.32
C VAL A 11 21.68 -6.65 -30.93
N ILE A 12 22.56 -7.63 -30.73
CA ILE A 12 22.75 -8.27 -29.42
C ILE A 12 23.28 -7.26 -28.40
N VAL A 13 24.26 -6.42 -28.77
CA VAL A 13 24.81 -5.39 -27.88
C VAL A 13 23.75 -4.37 -27.49
N CYS A 14 22.95 -3.90 -28.44
CA CYS A 14 21.85 -2.98 -28.15
C CYS A 14 20.81 -3.63 -27.22
N ALA A 15 20.38 -4.86 -27.51
CA ALA A 15 19.39 -5.56 -26.68
C ALA A 15 19.87 -5.71 -25.23
N VAL A 16 21.13 -6.12 -25.02
CA VAL A 16 21.73 -6.25 -23.69
C VAL A 16 21.78 -4.89 -22.98
N ALA A 17 22.25 -3.85 -23.65
CA ALA A 17 22.34 -2.50 -23.08
C ALA A 17 20.96 -1.95 -22.65
N LEU A 18 19.93 -2.16 -23.48
CA LEU A 18 18.56 -1.76 -23.17
C LEU A 18 17.96 -2.54 -21.99
N SER A 19 18.23 -3.85 -21.88
CA SER A 19 17.74 -4.64 -20.74
C SER A 19 18.41 -4.28 -19.41
N VAL A 20 19.69 -3.91 -19.40
CA VAL A 20 20.38 -3.49 -18.17
C VAL A 20 19.90 -2.10 -17.71
N ALA A 21 19.58 -1.20 -18.64
CA ALA A 21 19.04 0.12 -18.31
C ALA A 21 17.62 0.07 -17.74
N GLY A 22 16.87 -1.02 -17.98
CA GLY A 22 15.52 -1.21 -17.45
C GLY A 22 15.46 -1.75 -16.01
N CYS A 23 16.56 -2.28 -15.48
CA CYS A 23 16.61 -2.75 -14.10
C CYS A 23 16.72 -1.55 -13.15
N GLN A 24 15.58 -1.07 -12.67
CA GLN A 24 15.53 -0.09 -11.58
C GLN A 24 15.81 -0.81 -10.25
N THR A 25 16.91 -0.45 -9.60
CA THR A 25 17.27 -0.90 -8.23
C THR A 25 16.92 0.15 -7.18
N SER A 26 16.34 1.29 -7.59
CA SER A 26 15.89 2.32 -6.68
C SER A 26 14.83 1.74 -5.75
N GLU A 27 15.07 1.82 -4.44
CA GLU A 27 13.98 1.66 -3.48
C GLU A 27 12.86 2.64 -3.86
N PRO A 28 11.59 2.27 -3.64
CA PRO A 28 10.51 3.25 -3.64
C PRO A 28 10.97 4.43 -2.78
N GLY A 29 10.92 5.65 -3.33
CA GLY A 29 11.39 6.82 -2.63
C GLY A 29 10.79 6.87 -1.22
N SER A 30 11.63 7.14 -0.21
CA SER A 30 11.15 7.27 1.17
C SER A 30 9.97 8.23 1.21
N ALA A 31 8.86 7.81 1.81
CA ALA A 31 7.71 8.67 1.95
C ALA A 31 8.13 9.91 2.78
N THR A 32 8.18 11.07 2.12
CA THR A 32 8.72 12.31 2.71
C THR A 32 7.74 13.01 3.67
N GLY A 33 6.61 12.38 3.98
CA GLY A 33 5.57 12.90 4.88
C GLY A 33 5.55 12.20 6.23
N SER A 34 4.85 12.81 7.20
CA SER A 34 4.53 12.13 8.46
C SER A 34 3.71 10.86 8.18
N ILE A 35 3.81 9.85 9.05
CA ILE A 35 2.99 8.63 8.97
C ILE A 35 1.50 8.99 8.83
N ARG A 36 1.04 10.01 9.55
CA ARG A 36 -0.34 10.52 9.46
C ARG A 36 -0.71 11.05 8.08
N GLN A 37 0.22 11.75 7.39
CA GLN A 37 -0.02 12.23 6.03
C GLN A 37 -0.03 11.10 5.00
N ILE A 38 0.78 10.05 5.21
CA ILE A 38 0.88 8.92 4.29
C ILE A 38 -0.39 8.06 4.34
N ILE A 39 -0.87 7.76 5.55
CA ILE A 39 -2.05 6.91 5.74
C ILE A 39 -3.35 7.70 5.53
N GLY A 40 -3.32 9.00 5.82
CA GLY A 40 -4.52 9.85 5.81
C GLY A 40 -5.45 9.58 7.00
N THR A 41 -6.53 10.35 7.07
CA THR A 41 -7.56 10.25 8.12
C THR A 41 -8.87 9.67 7.63
N ASP A 42 -9.03 9.45 6.32
CA ASP A 42 -10.28 9.00 5.72
C ASP A 42 -10.64 7.56 6.12
N ILE A 43 -9.67 6.80 6.63
CA ILE A 43 -9.89 5.46 7.20
C ILE A 43 -10.62 5.51 8.54
N ILE A 44 -10.61 6.65 9.23
CA ILE A 44 -11.33 6.85 10.48
C ILE A 44 -12.82 6.90 10.15
N GLY A 45 -13.57 5.95 10.70
CA GLY A 45 -15.00 5.83 10.43
C GLY A 45 -15.37 5.04 9.17
N ALA A 46 -14.40 4.58 8.38
CA ALA A 46 -14.63 3.77 7.18
C ALA A 46 -15.38 2.46 7.49
N HIS A 47 -16.24 2.06 6.55
CA HIS A 47 -17.12 0.90 6.68
C HIS A 47 -16.75 -0.20 5.69
N GLY A 48 -16.62 -1.42 6.19
CA GLY A 48 -16.45 -2.61 5.36
C GLY A 48 -17.77 -3.09 4.77
N GLU A 49 -17.70 -3.69 3.59
CA GLU A 49 -18.85 -4.34 2.96
C GLU A 49 -19.20 -5.67 3.65
N THR A 50 -18.20 -6.41 4.13
CA THR A 50 -18.38 -7.63 4.92
C THR A 50 -17.74 -7.52 6.31
N ILE A 51 -18.03 -8.47 7.21
CA ILE A 51 -17.31 -8.59 8.49
C ILE A 51 -15.81 -8.78 8.28
N ALA A 52 -15.40 -9.49 7.22
CA ALA A 52 -13.99 -9.66 6.88
C ALA A 52 -13.34 -8.33 6.46
N ASP A 53 -14.06 -7.48 5.72
CA ASP A 53 -13.59 -6.15 5.36
C ASP A 53 -13.49 -5.24 6.57
N GLN A 54 -14.50 -5.24 7.44
CA GLN A 54 -14.47 -4.44 8.66
C GLN A 54 -13.33 -4.88 9.59
N ASN A 55 -13.02 -6.18 9.65
CA ASN A 55 -11.83 -6.67 10.37
C ASN A 55 -10.53 -6.10 9.79
N ARG A 56 -10.39 -6.07 8.46
CA ARG A 56 -9.20 -5.51 7.80
C ARG A 56 -9.05 -4.01 8.05
N ILE A 57 -10.15 -3.27 8.03
CA ILE A 57 -10.15 -1.83 8.32
C ILE A 57 -9.74 -1.59 9.79
N ASP A 58 -10.33 -2.32 10.74
CA ASP A 58 -10.01 -2.15 12.16
C ASP A 58 -8.53 -2.48 12.47
N LEU A 59 -8.00 -3.55 11.89
CA LEU A 59 -6.58 -3.91 12.01
C LEU A 59 -5.64 -2.83 11.43
N THR A 60 -6.06 -2.17 10.35
CA THR A 60 -5.30 -1.08 9.74
C THR A 60 -5.21 0.13 10.67
N VAL A 61 -6.25 0.39 11.46
CA VAL A 61 -6.31 1.53 12.39
C VAL A 61 -5.65 1.22 13.74
N GLU A 62 -5.60 -0.04 14.15
CA GLU A 62 -5.04 -0.45 15.45
C GLU A 62 -3.58 0.01 15.64
N GLY A 63 -2.71 -0.25 14.65
CA GLY A 63 -1.30 0.14 14.71
C GLY A 63 -1.08 1.65 14.87
N PRO A 64 -1.65 2.50 13.98
CA PRO A 64 -1.62 3.95 14.12
C PRO A 64 -2.18 4.47 15.45
N CYS A 65 -3.24 3.87 15.98
CA CYS A 65 -3.77 4.22 17.31
C CYS A 65 -2.81 3.85 18.44
N ALA A 66 -2.21 2.66 18.41
CA ALA A 66 -1.22 2.24 19.39
C ALA A 66 0.04 3.11 19.36
N ALA A 67 0.48 3.51 18.16
CA ALA A 67 1.63 4.38 17.93
C ALA A 67 1.34 5.88 18.14
N ARG A 68 0.09 6.24 18.54
CA ARG A 68 -0.37 7.63 18.73
C ARG A 68 -0.22 8.51 17.48
N VAL A 69 -0.26 7.91 16.29
CA VAL A 69 -0.34 8.61 15.00
C VAL A 69 -1.71 9.29 14.87
N PHE A 70 -2.75 8.62 15.34
CA PHE A 70 -4.08 9.21 15.52
C PHE A 70 -4.27 9.65 16.99
N SER A 71 -5.05 10.70 17.18
CA SER A 71 -5.48 11.16 18.49
C SER A 71 -6.43 10.15 19.15
N ALA A 72 -6.54 10.23 20.48
CA ALA A 72 -7.46 9.39 21.23
C ALA A 72 -8.92 9.57 20.77
N ALA A 73 -9.31 10.79 20.41
CA ALA A 73 -10.65 11.08 19.90
C ALA A 73 -10.93 10.39 18.57
N GLU A 74 -9.97 10.44 17.63
CA GLU A 74 -10.06 9.74 16.34
C GLU A 74 -10.15 8.22 16.52
N CYS A 75 -9.36 7.64 17.42
CA CYS A 75 -9.40 6.20 17.71
C CYS A 75 -10.74 5.77 18.33
N ILE A 76 -11.31 6.59 19.21
CA ILE A 76 -12.64 6.34 19.80
C ILE A 76 -13.72 6.43 18.71
N GLU A 77 -13.65 7.43 17.84
CA GLU A 77 -14.61 7.60 16.75
C GLU A 77 -14.58 6.41 15.79
N HIS A 78 -13.38 5.98 15.38
CA HIS A 78 -13.23 4.77 14.58
C HIS A 78 -13.86 3.55 15.27
N ARG A 79 -13.61 3.34 16.57
CA ARG A 79 -14.21 2.23 17.33
C ARG A 79 -15.74 2.29 17.35
N ARG A 80 -16.33 3.46 17.54
CA ARG A 80 -17.80 3.63 17.52
C ARG A 80 -18.36 3.30 16.15
N SER A 81 -17.73 3.78 15.09
CA SER A 81 -18.16 3.49 13.71
C SER A 81 -18.07 2.00 13.39
N SER A 82 -16.98 1.34 13.79
CA SER A 82 -16.80 -0.12 13.63
C SER A 82 -17.86 -0.92 14.38
N VAL A 83 -18.15 -0.58 15.65
CA VAL A 83 -19.22 -1.24 16.43
C VAL A 83 -20.57 -1.11 15.71
N ARG A 84 -20.91 0.08 15.22
CA ARG A 84 -22.14 0.32 14.46
C ARG A 84 -22.19 -0.55 13.20
N ARG A 85 -21.14 -0.51 12.37
CA ARG A 85 -21.11 -1.25 11.10
C ARG A 85 -21.18 -2.76 11.32
N ARG A 86 -20.51 -3.29 12.35
CA ARG A 86 -20.59 -4.72 12.70
C ARG A 86 -21.98 -5.14 13.16
N ALA A 87 -22.76 -4.25 13.78
CA ALA A 87 -24.13 -4.54 14.15
C ALA A 87 -25.03 -4.62 12.90
N GLU A 88 -24.87 -3.70 11.95
CA GLU A 88 -25.58 -3.71 10.66
C GLU A 88 -25.28 -5.00 9.88
N LEU A 89 -23.99 -5.32 9.69
CA LEU A 89 -23.54 -6.50 8.93
C LEU A 89 -23.92 -7.86 9.53
N ARG A 90 -24.29 -7.92 10.81
CA ARG A 90 -24.76 -9.15 11.46
C ARG A 90 -26.27 -9.29 11.44
N ALA A 91 -26.98 -8.20 11.09
CA ALA A 91 -28.42 -8.19 10.93
C ALA A 91 -28.85 -8.54 9.50
N GLU A 92 -27.91 -8.49 8.55
CA GLU A 92 -28.02 -8.98 7.17
C GLU A 92 -27.80 -10.50 7.09
#